data_AF-A0A0B6XBB2-F1
#
_entry.id   AF-A0A0B6XBB2-F1
#
_cell.length_a   1.000
_cell.length_b   1.000
_cell.length_c   1.000
_cell.angle_alpha   90.00
_cell.angle_beta   90.00
_cell.angle_gamma   90.00
#
_symmetry.space_group_name_H-M   'P 1'
#
loop_
_entity.id
_entity.type
_entity.pdbx_description
1 polymer ?
#
loop_
_entity_poly.entity_id
_entity_poly.type
_entity_poly.pdbx_seq_one_letter_code
_entity_poly.pdbx_strand_id
1 'polypeptide(L)' 'MDVHSLSDYIEIYYKGVKAEFARRQGVSPQLVSQWIKNDFIVIDHNLYSWRRNLEKPLDNEE' A
#
# COMPACT_ATOMS: atom_id res chain seq x y z
N MET A 1 3.41 4.26 14.19
CA MET A 1 3.69 3.59 12.91
C MET A 1 2.36 3.38 12.27
N ASP A 2 2.05 4.22 11.29
CA ASP A 2 0.75 4.18 10.63
C ASP A 2 0.86 3.27 9.41
N VAL A 3 0.02 2.25 9.38
CA VAL A 3 -0.01 1.23 8.33
C VAL A 3 -1.32 1.36 7.58
N HIS A 4 -1.22 1.57 6.27
CA HIS A 4 -2.37 1.71 5.38
C HIS A 4 -2.23 0.78 4.18
N SER A 5 -3.35 0.30 3.64
CA SER A 5 -3.34 -0.14 2.24
C SER A 5 -2.99 1.05 1.35
N LEU A 6 -2.40 0.80 0.17
CA LEU A 6 -2.13 1.90 -0.77
C LEU A 6 -3.42 2.64 -1.17
N SER A 7 -4.55 1.94 -1.29
CA SER A 7 -5.83 2.56 -1.62
C SER A 7 -6.30 3.52 -0.53
N ASP A 8 -6.24 3.11 0.75
CA ASP A 8 -6.66 3.97 1.87
C ASP A 8 -5.76 5.18 2.02
N TYR A 9 -4.45 4.99 1.81
CA TYR A 9 -3.50 6.09 1.82
C TYR A 9 -3.83 7.13 0.73
N ILE A 10 -4.19 6.69 -0.47
CA ILE A 10 -4.62 7.59 -1.55
C ILE A 10 -5.94 8.27 -1.20
N GLU A 11 -6.88 7.58 -0.55
CA GLU A 11 -8.14 8.17 -0.10
C GLU A 11 -7.89 9.31 0.90
N ILE A 12 -7.10 9.04 1.94
CA ILE A 12 -6.82 9.97 3.04
C ILE A 12 -6.02 11.19 2.56
N TYR A 13 -4.92 10.97 1.83
CA TYR A 13 -3.95 12.03 1.52
C TYR A 13 -4.14 12.67 0.14
N TYR A 14 -4.90 12.03 -0.75
CA TYR A 14 -5.11 12.47 -2.13
C TYR A 14 -6.60 12.48 -2.53
N LYS A 15 -7.52 12.40 -1.57
CA LYS A 15 -8.98 12.46 -1.80
C LYS A 15 -9.47 11.42 -2.82
N GLY A 16 -8.84 10.26 -2.84
CA GLY A 16 -9.14 9.17 -3.77
C GLY A 16 -8.61 9.37 -5.19
N VAL A 17 -7.94 10.50 -5.48
CA VAL A 17 -7.48 10.83 -6.83
C VAL A 17 -6.15 10.15 -7.14
N LYS A 18 -6.23 8.91 -7.66
CA LYS A 18 -5.06 8.11 -8.06
C LYS A 18 -4.12 8.83 -9.04
N ALA A 19 -4.68 9.64 -9.95
CA ALA A 19 -3.89 10.42 -10.90
C ALA A 19 -3.03 11.51 -10.21
N GLU A 20 -3.55 12.11 -9.14
CA GLU A 20 -2.82 13.10 -8.37
C GLU A 20 -1.69 12.46 -7.58
N PHE A 21 -1.96 11.31 -6.94
CA PHE A 21 -0.93 10.49 -6.30
C PHE A 21 0.18 10.12 -7.30
N ALA A 22 -0.17 9.57 -8.47
CA ALA A 22 0.78 9.20 -9.51
C ALA A 22 1.67 10.38 -9.92
N ARG A 23 1.06 11.55 -10.16
CA ARG A 23 1.78 12.80 -10.51
C ARG A 23 2.75 13.22 -9.41
N ARG A 24 2.34 13.14 -8.15
CA ARG A 24 3.17 13.54 -6.99
C ARG A 24 4.35 12.60 -6.76
N GLN A 25 4.21 11.32 -7.09
CA GLN A 25 5.28 10.32 -7.01
C GLN A 25 6.11 10.19 -8.29
N GLY A 26 5.78 10.93 -9.35
CA GLY A 26 6.51 10.88 -10.63
C GLY A 26 6.37 9.55 -11.37
N VAL A 27 5.26 8.84 -11.17
CA VAL A 27 4.99 7.54 -11.79
C VAL A 27 3.75 7.56 -12.67
N SER A 28 3.56 6.52 -13.50
CA SER A 28 2.37 6.39 -14.32
C SER A 28 1.15 5.93 -13.50
N PRO A 29 -0.08 6.37 -13.83
CA PRO A 29 -1.30 5.87 -13.19
C PRO A 29 -1.51 4.35 -13.34
N GLN A 30 -0.98 3.76 -14.42
CA GLN A 30 -1.00 2.32 -14.64
C GLN A 30 -0.15 1.59 -13.60
N LEU A 31 1.02 2.13 -13.24
CA LEU A 31 1.88 1.56 -12.20
C LEU A 31 1.20 1.61 -10.82
N VAL A 32 0.53 2.72 -10.49
CA VAL A 32 -0.27 2.83 -9.25
C VAL A 32 -1.38 1.78 -9.22
N SER A 33 -2.06 1.56 -10.35
CA SER A 33 -3.08 0.51 -10.45
C SER A 33 -2.49 -0.88 -10.25
N GLN A 34 -1.27 -1.14 -10.75
CA GLN A 34 -0.55 -2.38 -10.49
C GLN A 34 -0.17 -2.53 -9.03
N TRP A 35 0.29 -1.49 -8.35
CA TRP A 35 0.60 -1.55 -6.92
C TRP A 35 -0.64 -1.86 -6.08
N ILE A 36 -1.77 -1.23 -6.39
CA ILE A 36 -3.06 -1.52 -5.72
C ILE A 36 -3.47 -2.98 -5.96
N LYS A 37 -3.36 -3.47 -7.19
CA LYS A 37 -3.71 -4.86 -7.53
C LYS A 37 -2.83 -5.89 -6.84
N ASN A 38 -1.58 -5.55 -6.55
CA ASN A 38 -0.62 -6.42 -5.88
C ASN A 38 -0.57 -6.15 -4.36
N ASP A 39 -1.60 -5.51 -3.80
CA ASP A 39 -1.78 -5.28 -2.37
C ASP A 39 -0.57 -4.63 -1.69
N PHE A 40 0.01 -3.61 -2.33
CA PHE A 40 1.07 -2.82 -1.72
C PHE A 40 0.53 -2.05 -0.51
N ILE A 41 1.37 -1.91 0.52
CA ILE A 41 1.03 -1.20 1.76
C ILE A 41 1.93 0.02 1.93
N VAL A 42 1.44 1.02 2.65
CA VAL A 42 2.21 2.20 3.03
C VAL A 42 2.46 2.16 4.53
N ILE A 43 3.71 2.32 4.92
CA ILE A 43 4.16 2.39 6.30
C ILE A 43 4.95 3.69 6.47
N ASP A 44 4.46 4.59 7.33
CA ASP A 44 5.10 5.89 7.60
C ASP A 44 5.51 6.62 6.29
N HIS A 45 4.56 6.70 5.34
CA HIS A 45 4.74 7.28 3.99
C HIS A 45 5.68 6.55 3.02
N ASN A 46 6.20 5.37 3.39
CA ASN A 46 7.03 4.54 2.53
C ASN A 46 6.21 3.39 1.94
N LEU A 47 6.40 3.12 0.64
CA LEU A 47 5.65 2.09 -0.08
C LEU A 47 6.37 0.75 -0.03
N TYR A 48 5.67 -0.30 0.43
CA TYR A 48 6.17 -1.66 0.54
C TYR A 48 5.34 -2.65 -0.28
N SER A 49 6.02 -3.66 -0.81
CA SER A 49 5.42 -4.83 -1.45
C SER A 49 5.77 -6.06 -0.62
N TRP A 50 4.77 -6.81 -0.19
CA TRP A 50 5.00 -8.09 0.46
C TRP A 50 5.55 -9.09 -0.55
N ARG A 51 6.51 -9.91 -0.12
CA ARG A 51 7.21 -10.87 -1.01
C ARG A 51 6.59 -12.27 -0.96
N ARG A 52 6.01 -12.64 0.19
CA ARG A 52 5.46 -13.98 0.46
C ARG A 52 4.35 -13.85 1.50
N ASN A 53 3.37 -14.75 1.41
CA ASN A 53 2.44 -15.00 2.52
C ASN A 53 3.19 -15.81 3.57
N LEU A 54 3.19 -15.33 4.81
CA LEU A 54 3.76 -16.05 5.94
C LEU A 54 2.64 -16.79 6.67
N GLU A 55 2.88 -18.05 7.01
CA GLU A 55 2.01 -18.78 7.92
C GLU A 55 2.12 -18.18 9.32
N LYS A 56 0.99 -18.01 10.01
CA LYS A 56 1.02 -17.54 11.40
C LYS A 56 1.72 -18.62 12.23
N PRO A 57 2.67 -18.26 13.11
CA PRO A 57 3.20 -19.22 14.06
C PRO A 57 2.06 -19.76 14.91
N LEU A 58 2.11 -21.05 15.26
CA LEU A 58 1.16 -21.68 16.17
C LEU A 58 1.14 -20.87 17.47
N ASP A 59 -0.06 -20.47 17.92
CA ASP A 59 -0.24 -19.96 19.27
C ASP A 59 0.21 -21.09 20.21
N ASN A 60 1.38 -20.95 20.81
CA ASN A 60 1.70 -21.76 21.98
C ASN A 60 0.77 -21.22 23.08
N GLU A 61 -0.41 -21.84 23.22
CA GLU A 61 -1.27 -21.64 24.38
C GLU A 61 -0.42 -21.90 25.63
N GLU A 62 -0.19 -20.86 26.44
CA GLU A 62 0.33 -20.96 27.82
C GLU A 62 -0.75 -21.49 28.77
#